data_AF-A0ABD3ZII6-F1
#
_entry.id   AF-A0ABD3ZII6-F1
#
_cell.length_a   1.000
_cell.length_b   1.000
_cell.length_c   1.000
_cell.angle_alpha   90.00
_cell.angle_beta   90.00
_cell.angle_gamma   90.00
#
_symmetry.space_group_name_H-M   'P 1'
#
loop_
_entity.id
_entity.type
_entity.pdbx_description
1 polymer ?
#
loop_
_entity_poly.entity_id
_entity_poly.type
_entity_poly.pdbx_seq_one_letter_code
_entity_poly.pdbx_strand_id
1 'polypeptide(L)'
;MRYPTLAVSPHPPFDVSSFAPFDVNIVNNMMMARFHRGPSALTYTWFYQQVRGHGPWDYKQRGKQFENFGNFHYGAVGHAAGMTDEVLLRGAGWAQSRAGTTNPAFGNWYGLTPYGDDPNDQYWIRAGINYAKRSGF
;
A
#
# COMPACT_ATOMS: atom_id res chain seq x y z
N MET A 1 -25.53 32.86 0.04
CA MET A 1 -24.08 32.64 0.21
C MET A 1 -23.71 31.37 -0.53
N ARG A 2 -22.90 31.47 -1.59
CA ARG A 2 -22.40 30.29 -2.32
C ARG A 2 -21.10 29.88 -1.63
N TYR A 3 -21.07 28.66 -1.08
CA TYR A 3 -19.83 28.07 -0.59
C TYR A 3 -18.86 27.91 -1.77
N PRO A 4 -17.58 28.29 -1.64
CA PRO A 4 -16.60 27.94 -2.65
C PRO A 4 -16.44 26.41 -2.63
N THR A 5 -16.88 25.76 -3.70
CA THR A 5 -16.44 24.41 -4.05
C THR A 5 -14.93 24.47 -4.24
N LEU A 6 -14.18 23.95 -3.25
CA LEU A 6 -12.77 23.64 -3.40
C LEU A 6 -12.64 22.77 -4.65
N ALA A 7 -12.02 23.32 -5.69
CA ALA A 7 -11.63 22.55 -6.85
C ALA A 7 -10.79 21.37 -6.35
N VAL A 8 -11.29 20.15 -6.57
CA VAL A 8 -10.50 18.93 -6.37
C VAL A 8 -9.31 19.07 -7.30
N SER A 9 -8.14 19.41 -6.74
CA SER A 9 -6.89 19.40 -7.49
C SER A 9 -6.72 17.98 -8.08
N PRO A 10 -6.64 17.84 -9.41
CA PRO A 10 -6.49 16.54 -10.06
C PRO A 10 -5.08 15.95 -9.88
N HIS A 11 -4.17 16.67 -9.22
CA HIS A 11 -2.86 16.16 -8.86
C HIS A 11 -2.95 15.33 -7.58
N PRO A 12 -2.51 14.06 -7.60
CA PRO A 12 -2.37 13.30 -6.38
C PRO A 12 -1.45 14.07 -5.41
N PRO A 13 -1.75 14.11 -4.10
CA PRO A 13 -1.02 14.94 -3.13
C PRO A 13 0.45 14.51 -2.91
N PHE A 14 0.91 13.46 -3.58
CA PHE A 14 2.23 12.89 -3.42
C PHE A 14 3.03 13.06 -4.71
N ASP A 15 4.17 13.76 -4.64
CA ASP A 15 5.23 13.62 -5.62
C ASP A 15 5.90 12.26 -5.41
N VAL A 16 5.31 11.21 -5.98
CA VAL A 16 5.81 9.83 -5.83
C VAL A 16 7.24 9.70 -6.34
N SER A 17 7.66 10.49 -7.32
CA SER A 17 9.04 10.46 -7.83
C SER A 17 10.08 10.92 -6.81
N SER A 18 9.70 11.69 -5.78
CA SER A 18 10.62 12.13 -4.73
C SER A 18 11.09 11.01 -3.79
N PHE A 19 10.37 9.88 -3.72
CA PHE A 19 10.69 8.77 -2.82
C PHE A 19 10.62 7.37 -3.46
N ALA A 20 10.23 7.26 -4.73
CA ALA A 20 10.26 6.01 -5.49
C ALA A 20 11.64 5.73 -6.10
N PRO A 21 12.00 4.46 -6.35
CA PRO A 21 13.10 4.14 -7.27
C PRO A 21 12.81 4.73 -8.66
N PHE A 22 13.86 5.25 -9.32
CA PHE A 22 13.73 6.01 -10.58
C PHE A 22 13.12 5.22 -11.74
N ASP A 23 13.22 3.89 -11.73
CA ASP A 23 12.74 2.99 -12.76
C ASP A 23 11.30 2.50 -12.52
N VAL A 24 10.69 2.86 -11.39
CA VAL A 24 9.38 2.34 -11.00
C VAL A 24 8.27 3.31 -11.36
N ASN A 25 7.36 2.87 -12.22
CA ASN A 25 6.12 3.57 -12.50
C ASN A 25 4.95 2.94 -11.72
N ILE A 26 4.53 3.61 -10.64
CA ILE A 26 3.44 3.12 -9.78
C ILE A 26 2.09 3.02 -10.52
N VAL A 27 1.83 3.90 -11.50
CA VAL A 27 0.58 3.88 -12.28
C VAL A 27 0.53 2.62 -13.14
N ASN A 28 1.64 2.23 -13.77
CA ASN A 28 1.72 0.96 -14.50
C ASN A 28 1.44 -0.24 -13.58
N ASN A 29 1.98 -0.22 -12.36
CA ASN A 29 1.74 -1.29 -11.39
C ASN A 29 0.27 -1.36 -10.95
N MET A 30 -0.37 -0.21 -10.68
CA MET A 30 -1.80 -0.16 -10.37
C MET A 30 -2.66 -0.60 -11.55
N MET A 31 -2.30 -0.23 -12.79
CA MET A 31 -2.97 -0.71 -14.00
C MET A 31 -2.86 -2.22 -14.17
N MET A 32 -1.68 -2.80 -13.90
CA MET A 32 -1.51 -4.27 -13.86
C MET A 32 -2.40 -4.91 -12.78
N ALA A 33 -2.42 -4.33 -11.58
CA ALA A 33 -3.23 -4.82 -10.47
C ALA A 33 -4.75 -4.77 -10.76
N ARG A 34 -5.22 -3.71 -11.43
CA ARG A 34 -6.63 -3.50 -11.78
C ARG A 34 -7.28 -4.64 -12.55
N PHE A 35 -6.51 -5.44 -13.28
CA PHE A 35 -7.03 -6.59 -14.01
C PHE A 35 -7.56 -7.72 -13.10
N HIS A 36 -7.21 -7.72 -11.81
CA HIS A 36 -7.69 -8.72 -10.85
C HIS A 36 -9.13 -8.48 -10.37
N ARG A 37 -9.67 -7.26 -10.52
CA ARG A 37 -11.10 -6.88 -10.35
C ARG A 37 -11.76 -7.30 -9.03
N GLY A 38 -11.01 -7.58 -7.97
CA GLY A 38 -11.58 -7.93 -6.67
C GLY A 38 -10.85 -9.02 -5.88
N PRO A 39 -11.28 -9.28 -4.64
CA PRO A 39 -10.59 -10.11 -3.66
C PRO A 39 -10.84 -11.61 -3.87
N SER A 40 -10.46 -12.15 -5.03
CA SER A 40 -10.48 -13.59 -5.27
C SER A 40 -9.27 -14.28 -4.63
N ALA A 41 -9.36 -15.60 -4.40
CA ALA A 41 -8.21 -16.38 -3.93
C ALA A 41 -7.00 -16.24 -4.87
N LEU A 42 -7.23 -16.23 -6.18
CA LEU A 42 -6.19 -16.02 -7.20
C LEU A 42 -5.58 -14.61 -7.08
N THR A 43 -6.40 -13.59 -6.81
CA THR A 43 -5.92 -12.22 -6.58
C THR A 43 -5.00 -12.16 -5.37
N TYR A 44 -5.38 -12.77 -4.24
CA TYR A 44 -4.54 -12.79 -3.05
C TYR A 44 -3.23 -13.57 -3.26
N THR A 45 -3.29 -14.72 -3.93
CA THR A 45 -2.08 -15.51 -4.23
C THR A 45 -1.13 -14.74 -5.12
N TRP A 46 -1.61 -14.15 -6.21
CA TRP A 46 -0.80 -13.32 -7.10
C TRP A 46 -0.20 -12.14 -6.36
N PHE A 47 -1.02 -11.38 -5.61
CA PHE A 47 -0.57 -10.19 -4.90
C PHE A 47 0.51 -10.53 -3.87
N TYR A 48 0.30 -11.58 -3.08
CA TYR A 48 1.29 -12.08 -2.13
C TYR A 48 2.62 -12.44 -2.82
N GLN A 49 2.58 -13.09 -3.97
CA GLN A 49 3.79 -13.41 -4.74
C GLN A 49 4.55 -12.15 -5.20
N GLN A 50 3.83 -11.05 -5.48
CA GLN A 50 4.47 -9.78 -5.84
C GLN A 50 5.16 -9.09 -4.66
N VAL A 51 4.49 -9.03 -3.50
CA VAL A 51 4.87 -8.17 -2.37
C VAL A 51 5.64 -8.86 -1.24
N ARG A 52 5.70 -10.20 -1.22
CA ARG A 52 6.45 -10.96 -0.21
C ARG A 52 7.94 -10.60 -0.23
N GLY A 53 8.66 -10.94 0.84
CA GLY A 53 10.12 -10.83 0.87
C GLY A 53 10.79 -11.49 -0.33
N HIS A 54 11.72 -10.77 -0.95
CA HIS A 54 12.37 -11.10 -2.23
C HIS A 54 11.41 -11.26 -3.42
N GLY A 55 10.18 -10.74 -3.30
CA GLY A 55 9.23 -10.63 -4.40
C GLY A 55 9.58 -9.48 -5.35
N PRO A 56 8.97 -9.45 -6.55
CA PRO A 56 9.17 -8.38 -7.53
C PRO A 56 8.98 -6.94 -6.99
N TRP A 57 8.11 -6.77 -6.01
CA TRP A 57 7.78 -5.47 -5.40
C TRP A 57 8.36 -5.30 -3.99
N ASP A 58 9.31 -6.13 -3.58
CA ASP A 58 10.10 -5.91 -2.36
C ASP A 58 11.16 -4.82 -2.58
N TYR A 59 10.71 -3.57 -2.59
CA TYR A 59 11.58 -2.42 -2.84
C TYR A 59 12.63 -2.20 -1.74
N LYS A 60 12.43 -2.75 -0.54
CA LYS A 60 13.40 -2.68 0.56
C LYS A 60 14.71 -3.39 0.20
N GLN A 61 14.68 -4.38 -0.70
CA GLN A 61 15.88 -5.02 -1.24
C GLN A 61 16.72 -4.09 -2.12
N ARG A 62 16.10 -3.07 -2.73
CA ARG A 62 16.82 -2.05 -3.52
C ARG A 62 17.46 -0.98 -2.65
N GLY A 63 17.11 -0.92 -1.37
CA GLY A 63 17.63 0.01 -0.39
C GLY A 63 16.61 0.34 0.69
N LYS A 64 17.08 0.51 1.93
CA LYS A 64 16.23 0.83 3.08
C LYS A 64 15.47 2.15 2.91
N GLN A 65 16.01 3.09 2.13
CA GLN A 65 15.35 4.36 1.82
C GLN A 65 14.01 4.20 1.08
N PHE A 66 13.75 3.04 0.46
CA PHE A 66 12.52 2.76 -0.27
C PHE A 66 11.44 2.06 0.56
N GLU A 67 11.63 1.92 1.87
CA GLU A 67 10.65 1.30 2.77
C GLU A 67 9.29 2.02 2.73
N ASN A 68 9.31 3.35 2.89
CA ASN A 68 8.11 4.19 2.79
C ASN A 68 7.43 4.04 1.41
N PHE A 69 8.22 3.97 0.34
CA PHE A 69 7.69 3.73 -1.00
C PHE A 69 7.07 2.34 -1.14
N GLY A 70 7.70 1.30 -0.58
CA GLY A 70 7.17 -0.06 -0.59
C GLY A 70 5.81 -0.16 0.10
N ASN A 71 5.67 0.47 1.26
CA ASN A 71 4.41 0.53 2.01
C ASN A 71 3.34 1.35 1.27
N PHE A 72 3.72 2.49 0.70
CA PHE A 72 2.84 3.27 -0.18
C PHE A 72 2.37 2.49 -1.41
N HIS A 73 3.32 1.83 -2.09
CA HIS A 73 3.07 1.03 -3.28
C HIS A 73 2.13 -0.13 -2.95
N TYR A 74 2.38 -0.88 -1.87
CA TYR A 74 1.53 -1.96 -1.38
C TYR A 74 0.07 -1.52 -1.22
N GLY A 75 -0.17 -0.39 -0.55
CA GLY A 75 -1.50 0.17 -0.39
C GLY A 75 -2.16 0.55 -1.72
N ALA A 76 -1.40 1.20 -2.60
CA ALA A 76 -1.91 1.67 -3.89
C ALA A 76 -2.27 0.51 -4.83
N VAL A 77 -1.36 -0.45 -5.02
CA VAL A 77 -1.60 -1.59 -5.91
C VAL A 77 -2.60 -2.59 -5.34
N GLY A 78 -2.65 -2.75 -4.01
CA GLY A 78 -3.63 -3.60 -3.34
C GLY A 78 -5.04 -3.07 -3.50
N HIS A 79 -5.22 -1.76 -3.33
CA HIS A 79 -6.50 -1.10 -3.58
C HIS A 79 -6.90 -1.23 -5.06
N ALA A 80 -5.96 -0.97 -5.98
CA ALA A 80 -6.19 -1.14 -7.41
C ALA A 80 -6.56 -2.58 -7.80
N ALA A 81 -6.04 -3.59 -7.09
CA ALA A 81 -6.44 -5.00 -7.28
C ALA A 81 -7.88 -5.32 -6.83
N GLY A 82 -8.55 -4.37 -6.16
CA GLY A 82 -9.89 -4.51 -5.60
C GLY A 82 -9.90 -5.11 -4.20
N MET A 83 -8.79 -5.06 -3.46
CA MET A 83 -8.76 -5.44 -2.04
C MET A 83 -9.29 -4.31 -1.18
N THR A 84 -10.01 -4.66 -0.11
CA THR A 84 -10.48 -3.67 0.87
C THR A 84 -9.31 -3.11 1.68
N ASP A 85 -9.40 -1.84 2.07
CA ASP A 85 -8.41 -1.17 2.93
C ASP A 85 -8.07 -1.99 4.19
N GLU A 86 -9.09 -2.56 4.86
CA GLU A 86 -8.89 -3.32 6.09
C GLU A 86 -8.05 -4.58 5.88
N VAL A 87 -8.26 -5.30 4.78
CA VAL A 87 -7.46 -6.48 4.42
C VAL A 87 -5.99 -6.10 4.19
N LEU A 88 -5.73 -4.97 3.53
CA LEU A 88 -4.37 -4.49 3.29
C LEU A 88 -3.67 -4.13 4.60
N LEU A 89 -4.34 -3.36 5.46
CA LEU A 89 -3.78 -2.90 6.72
C LEU A 89 -3.50 -4.07 7.68
N ARG A 90 -4.40 -5.05 7.76
CA ARG A 90 -4.19 -6.28 8.56
C ARG A 90 -3.13 -7.19 7.92
N GLY A 91 -3.09 -7.27 6.59
CA GLY A 91 -2.11 -8.06 5.85
C GLY A 91 -0.68 -7.61 6.11
N ALA A 92 -0.44 -6.29 6.17
CA ALA A 92 0.84 -5.72 6.55
C ALA A 92 1.24 -6.08 7.99
N GLY A 93 0.34 -5.93 8.95
CA GLY A 93 0.59 -6.34 10.34
C GLY A 93 0.89 -7.84 10.50
N TRP A 94 0.22 -8.69 9.72
CA TRP A 94 0.54 -10.11 9.66
C TRP A 94 1.93 -10.38 9.07
N ALA A 95 2.31 -9.65 8.02
CA ALA A 95 3.63 -9.78 7.40
C ALA A 95 4.74 -9.35 8.36
N GLN A 96 4.56 -8.24 9.07
CA GLN A 96 5.46 -7.76 10.12
C GLN A 96 5.60 -8.78 11.27
N SER A 97 4.48 -9.38 11.71
CA SER A 97 4.51 -10.46 12.71
C SER A 97 5.32 -11.67 12.23
N ARG A 98 5.18 -12.06 10.96
CA ARG A 98 5.98 -13.14 10.35
C ARG A 98 7.46 -12.80 10.21
N ALA A 99 7.79 -11.53 9.97
CA ALA A 99 9.16 -11.06 9.92
C ALA A 99 9.84 -11.02 11.30
N GLY A 100 9.07 -11.15 12.39
CA GLY A 100 9.58 -11.10 13.76
C GLY A 100 9.98 -9.69 14.20
N THR A 101 9.51 -8.65 13.49
CA THR A 101 9.88 -7.24 13.75
C THR A 101 8.77 -6.47 14.48
N THR A 102 7.67 -7.11 14.85
CA THR A 102 6.57 -6.48 15.58
C THR A 102 7.00 -6.01 16.97
N ASN A 103 6.74 -4.73 17.27
CA ASN A 103 6.75 -4.23 18.64
C ASN A 103 5.44 -4.65 19.34
N PRO A 104 5.48 -5.30 20.52
CA PRO A 104 4.28 -5.69 21.25
C PRO A 104 3.30 -4.54 21.53
N ALA A 105 3.79 -3.31 21.62
CA ALA A 105 2.96 -2.11 21.81
C ALA A 105 2.02 -1.82 20.63
N PHE A 106 2.31 -2.35 19.44
CA PHE A 106 1.51 -2.15 18.23
C PHE A 106 0.35 -3.17 18.12
N GLY A 107 0.29 -4.15 19.02
CA GLY A 107 -0.76 -5.15 19.06
C GLY A 107 -0.55 -6.28 18.05
N ASN A 108 -1.65 -6.84 17.54
CA ASN A 108 -1.66 -7.99 16.65
C ASN A 108 -2.55 -7.72 15.42
N TRP A 109 -2.34 -8.46 14.33
CA TRP A 109 -3.05 -8.27 13.07
C TRP A 109 -4.57 -8.51 13.13
N TYR A 110 -5.03 -9.31 14.10
CA TYR A 110 -6.45 -9.54 14.39
C TYR A 110 -7.03 -8.56 15.43
N GLY A 111 -6.21 -7.66 15.99
CA GLY A 111 -6.61 -6.69 17.01
C GLY A 111 -7.06 -5.33 16.43
N LEU A 112 -6.84 -4.28 17.22
CA LEU A 112 -7.08 -2.88 16.85
C LEU A 112 -5.92 -2.33 16.02
N THR A 113 -6.17 -1.22 15.30
CA THR A 113 -5.12 -0.45 14.60
C THR A 113 -4.00 -0.07 15.59
N PRO A 114 -2.71 -0.21 15.25
CA PRO A 114 -2.12 -0.40 13.91
C PRO A 114 -2.03 -1.86 13.44
N TYR A 115 -2.77 -2.79 14.06
CA TYR A 115 -2.82 -4.21 13.67
C TYR A 115 -1.46 -4.92 13.82
N GLY A 116 -0.61 -4.52 14.77
CA GLY A 116 0.73 -5.10 14.95
C GLY A 116 1.78 -4.64 13.93
N ASP A 117 1.40 -3.74 13.02
CA ASP A 117 2.29 -3.11 12.07
C ASP A 117 2.90 -1.82 12.63
N ASP A 118 3.99 -1.33 12.04
CA ASP A 118 4.58 -0.05 12.46
C ASP A 118 3.59 1.10 12.12
N PRO A 119 3.32 2.04 13.05
CA PRO A 119 2.43 3.16 12.78
C PRO A 119 2.82 4.01 11.56
N ASN A 120 4.12 4.17 11.28
CA ASN A 120 4.61 4.86 10.07
C ASN A 120 4.30 4.04 8.82
N ASP A 121 4.47 2.72 8.87
CA ASP A 121 4.18 1.84 7.74
C ASP A 121 2.68 1.84 7.40
N GLN A 122 1.82 1.77 8.42
CA GLN A 122 0.37 1.94 8.30
C GLN A 122 0.00 3.29 7.69
N TYR A 123 0.70 4.37 8.06
CA TYR A 123 0.48 5.69 7.46
C TYR A 123 0.77 5.66 5.95
N TRP A 124 1.90 5.09 5.52
CA TRP A 124 2.26 5.00 4.11
C TRP A 124 1.30 4.10 3.32
N ILE A 125 0.86 2.98 3.89
CA ILE A 125 -0.15 2.10 3.27
C ILE A 125 -1.46 2.87 3.05
N ARG A 126 -1.94 3.61 4.05
CA ARG A 126 -3.14 4.46 3.93
C ARG A 126 -2.96 5.57 2.90
N ALA A 127 -1.78 6.19 2.85
CA ALA A 127 -1.43 7.19 1.84
C ALA A 127 -1.51 6.60 0.42
N GLY A 128 -0.99 5.38 0.22
CA GLY A 128 -1.06 4.64 -1.04
C GLY A 128 -2.49 4.30 -1.46
N ILE A 129 -3.30 3.79 -0.54
CA ILE A 129 -4.74 3.53 -0.76
C ILE A 129 -5.45 4.82 -1.20
N ASN A 130 -5.23 5.92 -0.48
CA ASN A 130 -5.83 7.21 -0.79
C ASN A 130 -5.37 7.76 -2.15
N TYR A 131 -4.10 7.53 -2.51
CA TYR A 131 -3.56 7.87 -3.82
C TYR A 131 -4.26 7.09 -4.94
N ALA A 132 -4.46 5.77 -4.79
CA ALA A 132 -5.18 4.95 -5.76
C ALA A 132 -6.62 5.44 -5.97
N LYS A 133 -7.37 5.66 -4.88
CA LYS A 133 -8.75 6.20 -4.90
C LYS A 133 -8.84 7.52 -5.66
N ARG A 134 -7.94 8.47 -5.34
CA ARG A 134 -7.90 9.79 -6.01
C ARG A 134 -7.49 9.71 -7.47
N SER A 135 -6.76 8.66 -7.85
CA SER A 135 -6.34 8.40 -9.22
C SER A 135 -7.38 7.62 -10.04
N GLY A 136 -8.56 7.32 -9.46
CA GLY A 136 -9.66 6.65 -10.15
C GLY A 136 -9.56 5.12 -10.21
N PHE A 137 -8.82 4.52 -9.28
CA PHE A 137 -8.80 3.06 -9.06
C PHE A 137 -9.84 2.65 -8.02
#